data_AF-A0A6P0DR65-F1
#
_entry.id   AF-A0A6P0DR65-F1
#
_cell.length_a   1.000
_cell.length_b   1.000
_cell.length_c   1.000
_cell.angle_alpha   90.00
_cell.angle_beta   90.00
_cell.angle_gamma   90.00
#
_symmetry.space_group_name_H-M   'P 1'
#
loop_
_entity.id
_entity.type
_entity.pdbx_description
1 polymer ?
#
loop_
_entity_poly.entity_id
_entity_poly.type
_entity_poly.pdbx_seq_one_letter_code
_entity_poly.pdbx_strand_id
1 'polypeptide(L)'
;MMNENEEFEPDDQDASSDPAQAFDALRRSVEKLARDVGGEMTVIRKGVEAAFEEFEKFQQSPDYGPELGRIVKQVTAVGQILEALQKVPALKNGPDHYARVLENAGDRISANAVRMIEARGHGLERASAELGDYVKSARQRQQQDRWVFGVGVVGLVVGVLLTLFLPRLLPGSIDMAIAATAMNADRWNAGISLMQSGSPGRWRSLMAANDIARDNQAALTACAEAAAKAKKDQSCTIKVAVPKNP
;
A
#
# COMPACT_ATOMS: atom_id res chain seq x y z
N MET A 1 -23.18 70.76 -17.10
CA MET A 1 -22.38 70.06 -16.07
C MET A 1 -22.76 70.67 -14.73
N MET A 2 -23.19 69.84 -13.78
CA MET A 2 -23.31 70.10 -12.33
C MET A 2 -24.16 71.31 -11.86
N ASN A 3 -24.89 71.12 -10.76
CA ASN A 3 -24.89 72.07 -9.64
C ASN A 3 -25.50 71.41 -8.40
N GLU A 4 -24.69 71.41 -7.34
CA GLU A 4 -25.03 71.11 -5.95
C GLU A 4 -25.80 72.27 -5.30
N ASN A 5 -26.32 71.98 -4.12
CA ASN A 5 -26.74 72.87 -3.02
C ASN A 5 -28.25 73.07 -2.88
N GLU A 6 -28.84 72.23 -2.04
CA GLU A 6 -30.18 72.40 -1.49
C GLU A 6 -30.24 73.62 -0.57
N GLU A 7 -31.01 74.59 -1.05
CA GLU A 7 -31.54 75.72 -0.34
C GLU A 7 -32.85 75.31 0.35
N PHE A 8 -32.97 75.57 1.64
CA PHE A 8 -34.26 75.58 2.34
C PHE A 8 -34.27 76.75 3.32
N GLU A 9 -34.89 77.85 2.86
CA GLU A 9 -35.46 78.94 3.67
C GLU A 9 -36.98 78.72 3.76
N PRO A 10 -37.74 79.45 4.62
CA PRO A 10 -37.59 79.59 6.07
C PRO A 10 -38.95 79.30 6.77
N ASP A 11 -38.98 79.17 8.11
CA ASP A 11 -40.18 79.53 8.88
C ASP A 11 -39.78 80.29 10.13
N ASP A 12 -40.28 81.51 10.18
CA ASP A 12 -40.15 82.48 11.25
C ASP A 12 -41.03 82.05 12.44
N GLN A 13 -40.45 82.02 13.63
CA GLN A 13 -41.05 82.74 14.77
C GLN A 13 -40.07 82.86 15.92
N ASP A 14 -39.32 83.95 15.82
CA ASP A 14 -39.01 84.86 16.90
C ASP A 14 -40.07 84.84 18.02
N ALA A 15 -39.68 84.32 19.18
CA ALA A 15 -40.11 84.85 20.46
C ALA A 15 -38.91 84.72 21.35
N SER A 16 -38.09 85.78 21.36
CA SER A 16 -37.21 86.19 22.46
C SER A 16 -36.80 85.02 23.36
N SER A 17 -35.59 84.51 23.16
CA SER A 17 -34.88 83.68 24.12
C SER A 17 -34.93 84.35 25.49
N ASP A 18 -36.02 84.06 26.22
CA ASP A 18 -36.33 84.69 27.49
C ASP A 18 -35.15 84.32 28.38
N PRO A 19 -34.33 85.30 28.79
CA PRO A 19 -33.16 85.01 29.59
C PRO A 19 -33.55 84.20 30.82
N ALA A 20 -34.78 84.36 31.35
CA ALA A 20 -35.28 83.57 32.46
C ALA A 20 -35.31 82.06 32.15
N GLN A 21 -35.76 81.63 30.96
CA GLN A 21 -35.80 80.21 30.58
C GLN A 21 -34.40 79.61 30.39
N ALA A 22 -33.47 80.39 29.83
CA ALA A 22 -32.08 79.97 29.70
C ALA A 22 -31.38 79.86 31.07
N PHE A 23 -31.64 80.82 31.98
CA PHE A 23 -31.16 80.77 33.35
C PHE A 23 -31.74 79.59 34.14
N ASP A 24 -33.02 79.25 33.96
CA ASP A 24 -33.62 78.07 34.60
C ASP A 24 -33.11 76.75 34.02
N ALA A 25 -32.76 76.69 32.74
CA ALA A 25 -32.08 75.55 32.15
C ALA A 25 -30.66 75.38 32.73
N LEU A 26 -29.90 76.47 32.86
CA LEU A 26 -28.56 76.47 33.46
C LEU A 26 -28.60 76.11 34.95
N ARG A 27 -29.57 76.64 35.71
CA ARG A 27 -29.71 76.29 37.13
C ARG A 27 -29.95 74.80 37.33
N ARG A 28 -30.82 74.20 36.51
CA ARG A 28 -31.08 72.74 36.57
C ARG A 28 -29.84 71.91 36.20
N SER A 29 -29.02 72.36 35.25
CA SER A 29 -27.78 71.64 34.89
C SER A 29 -26.74 71.74 36.00
N VAL A 30 -26.59 72.91 36.63
CA VAL A 30 -25.70 73.11 37.79
C VAL A 30 -26.16 72.28 39.00
N GLU A 31 -27.46 72.26 39.30
CA GLU A 31 -28.00 71.41 40.38
C GLU A 31 -27.81 69.92 40.12
N LYS A 32 -27.83 69.49 38.85
CA LYS A 32 -27.54 68.11 38.48
C LYS A 32 -26.05 67.80 38.66
N LEU A 33 -25.17 68.69 38.19
CA LEU A 33 -23.72 68.53 38.34
C LEU A 33 -23.30 68.53 39.81
N ALA A 34 -23.85 69.40 40.64
CA ALA A 34 -23.56 69.46 42.07
C ALA A 34 -23.93 68.15 42.78
N ARG A 35 -25.05 67.52 42.41
CA ARG A 35 -25.45 66.21 42.95
C ARG A 35 -24.52 65.09 42.48
N ASP A 36 -24.12 65.12 41.22
CA ASP A 36 -23.23 64.12 40.64
C ASP A 36 -21.83 64.15 41.27
N VAL A 37 -21.24 65.34 41.36
CA VAL A 37 -19.94 65.58 42.03
C VAL A 37 -20.02 65.21 43.51
N GLY A 38 -21.13 65.51 44.19
CA GLY A 38 -21.36 65.08 45.56
C GLY A 38 -21.37 63.54 45.72
N GLY A 39 -21.97 62.84 44.75
CA GLY A 39 -21.95 61.39 44.67
C GLY A 39 -20.53 60.85 44.48
N GLU A 40 -19.80 61.37 43.49
CA GLU A 40 -18.42 60.95 43.21
C GLU A 40 -17.47 61.19 44.40
N MET A 41 -17.60 62.31 45.10
CA MET A 41 -16.78 62.60 46.30
C MET A 41 -17.00 61.58 47.41
N THR A 42 -18.23 61.08 47.59
CA THR A 42 -18.50 60.01 48.57
C THR A 42 -17.94 58.66 48.15
N VAL A 43 -17.91 58.38 46.84
CA VAL A 43 -17.28 57.17 46.29
C VAL A 43 -15.78 57.22 46.48
N ILE A 44 -15.14 58.36 46.21
CA ILE A 44 -13.71 58.56 46.42
C ILE A 44 -13.37 58.39 47.90
N ARG A 45 -14.12 58.99 48.83
CA ARG A 45 -13.86 58.83 50.27
C ARG A 45 -13.91 57.36 50.69
N LYS A 46 -14.94 56.61 50.26
CA LYS A 46 -15.03 55.17 50.55
C LYS A 46 -13.92 54.36 49.89
N GLY A 47 -13.54 54.70 48.66
CA GLY A 47 -12.43 54.05 47.95
C GLY A 47 -11.09 54.28 48.66
N VAL A 48 -10.88 55.48 49.21
CA VAL A 48 -9.69 55.82 49.98
C VAL A 48 -9.69 55.11 51.33
N GLU A 49 -10.80 55.09 52.06
CA GLU A 49 -10.92 54.35 53.33
C GLU A 49 -10.63 52.85 53.14
N ALA A 50 -11.20 52.23 52.10
CA ALA A 50 -10.94 50.83 51.78
C ALA A 50 -9.48 50.56 51.36
N ALA A 51 -8.85 51.49 50.63
CA ALA A 51 -7.45 51.38 50.26
C ALA A 51 -6.51 51.49 51.47
N PHE A 52 -6.83 52.36 52.44
CA PHE A 52 -6.05 52.49 53.67
C PHE A 52 -6.18 51.27 54.59
N GLU A 53 -7.38 50.70 54.73
CA GLU A 53 -7.59 49.46 55.50
C GLU A 53 -6.79 48.29 54.91
N GLU A 54 -6.74 48.19 53.57
CA GLU A 54 -5.95 47.18 52.89
C GLU A 54 -4.44 47.45 53.01
N PHE A 55 -4.01 48.72 52.97
CA PHE A 55 -2.61 49.10 53.17
C PHE A 55 -2.12 48.80 54.59
N GLU A 56 -2.96 48.99 55.60
CA GLU A 56 -2.62 48.70 57.01
C GLU A 56 -2.39 47.20 57.25
N LYS A 57 -3.08 46.31 56.54
CA LYS A 57 -2.79 44.86 56.54
C LYS A 57 -1.39 44.52 56.00
N PHE A 58 -0.93 45.24 54.97
CA PHE A 58 0.38 44.98 54.36
C PHE A 58 1.55 45.55 55.17
N GLN A 59 1.30 46.47 56.11
CA GLN A 59 2.34 47.14 56.89
C GLN A 59 2.78 46.37 58.15
N GLN A 60 2.22 45.19 58.41
CA GLN A 60 2.80 44.26 59.38
C GLN A 60 4.10 43.69 58.81
N SER A 61 5.23 44.22 59.30
CA SER A 61 6.59 43.84 58.92
C SER A 61 6.75 42.31 58.82
N PRO A 62 7.11 41.74 57.65
CA PRO A 62 7.34 40.31 57.53
C PRO A 62 8.54 39.87 58.38
N ASP A 63 8.39 38.77 59.13
CA ASP A 63 9.50 38.20 59.91
C ASP A 63 10.43 37.39 58.98
N TYR A 64 11.56 37.99 58.60
CA TYR A 64 12.60 37.39 57.77
C TYR A 64 13.62 36.54 58.57
N GLY A 65 13.48 36.43 59.89
CA GLY A 65 14.34 35.62 60.76
C GLY A 65 14.56 34.18 60.28
N PRO A 66 13.50 33.41 59.92
CA PRO A 66 13.67 32.03 59.46
C PRO A 66 14.34 31.91 58.08
N GLU A 67 14.19 32.90 57.19
CA GLU A 67 14.85 32.87 55.87
C GLU A 67 16.34 33.19 55.97
N LEU A 68 16.73 34.19 56.77
CA LEU A 68 18.16 34.46 57.03
C LEU A 68 18.85 33.26 57.67
N GLY A 69 18.17 32.56 58.58
CA GLY A 69 18.69 31.33 59.18
C GLY A 69 18.96 30.21 58.16
N ARG A 70 18.16 30.11 57.10
CA ARG A 70 18.38 29.14 56.00
C ARG A 70 19.58 29.53 55.14
N ILE A 71 19.72 30.81 54.81
CA ILE A 71 20.83 31.31 54.00
C ILE A 71 22.16 31.08 54.70
N VAL A 72 22.26 31.40 56.00
CA VAL A 72 23.48 31.17 56.79
C VAL A 72 23.85 29.68 56.81
N LYS A 73 22.89 28.77 57.00
CA LYS A 73 23.14 27.32 56.93
C LYS A 73 23.68 26.88 55.57
N GLN A 74 23.15 27.42 54.49
CA GLN A 74 23.62 27.10 53.14
C GLN A 74 25.05 27.60 52.90
N VAL A 75 25.38 28.81 53.35
CA VAL A 75 26.75 29.35 53.26
C VAL A 75 27.74 28.51 54.06
N THR A 76 27.37 28.05 55.26
CA THR A 76 28.21 27.14 56.06
C THR A 76 28.44 25.80 55.35
N ALA A 77 27.41 25.23 54.72
CA ALA A 77 27.54 23.97 53.98
C ALA A 77 28.50 24.11 52.78
N VAL A 78 28.44 25.22 52.05
CA VAL A 78 29.37 25.50 50.95
C VAL A 78 30.82 25.65 51.46
N GLY A 79 31.01 26.30 52.62
CA GLY A 79 32.33 26.41 53.25
C GLY A 79 32.95 25.04 53.59
N GLN A 80 32.15 24.12 54.12
CA GLN A 80 32.61 22.76 54.43
C GLN A 80 32.97 21.94 53.18
N ILE A 81 32.19 22.09 52.09
CA ILE A 81 32.47 21.43 50.81
C ILE A 81 33.78 21.96 50.21
N LEU A 82 34.02 23.27 50.31
CA LEU A 82 35.23 23.89 49.79
C LEU A 82 36.48 23.45 50.56
N GLU A 83 36.39 23.32 51.89
CA GLU A 83 37.47 22.78 52.72
C GLU A 83 37.76 21.31 52.42
N ALA A 84 36.71 20.52 52.15
CA ALA A 84 36.85 19.13 51.71
C ALA A 84 37.52 19.04 50.33
N LEU A 85 37.15 19.91 49.39
CA LEU A 85 37.76 20.01 48.06
C LEU A 85 39.23 20.42 48.12
N GLN A 86 39.59 21.36 49.00
CA GLN A 86 40.98 21.78 49.20
C GLN A 86 41.87 20.65 49.73
N LYS A 87 41.29 19.68 50.43
CA LYS A 87 41.99 18.47 50.91
C LYS A 87 42.10 17.37 49.85
N VAL A 88 41.47 17.51 48.67
CA VAL A 88 41.57 16.53 47.58
C VAL A 88 42.91 16.70 46.85
N PRO A 89 43.75 15.65 46.77
CA PRO A 89 45.08 15.71 46.14
C PRO A 89 45.06 16.00 44.63
N ALA A 90 43.88 15.96 43.99
CA ALA A 90 43.67 16.32 42.59
C ALA A 90 44.01 17.79 42.28
N LEU A 91 43.99 18.69 43.27
CA LEU A 91 44.35 20.10 43.10
C LEU A 91 45.85 20.37 43.32
N LYS A 92 46.61 19.41 43.88
CA LYS A 92 48.05 19.57 44.14
C LYS A 92 48.93 19.24 42.94
N ASN A 93 48.47 18.35 42.05
CA ASN A 93 49.19 17.99 40.83
C ASN A 93 48.50 18.68 39.66
N GLY A 94 49.15 19.69 39.09
CA GLY A 94 48.59 20.53 38.04
C GLY A 94 48.17 19.78 36.75
N PRO A 95 47.47 20.49 35.85
CA PRO A 95 46.84 19.95 34.63
C PRO A 95 47.78 19.13 33.72
N ASP A 96 49.10 19.35 33.79
CA ASP A 96 50.11 18.62 33.00
C ASP A 96 50.21 17.11 33.31
N HIS A 97 49.80 16.70 34.52
CA HIS A 97 49.75 15.28 34.88
C HIS A 97 48.56 14.58 34.22
N TYR A 98 47.42 15.26 34.14
CA TYR A 98 46.22 14.74 33.50
C TYR A 98 46.38 14.62 31.98
N ALA A 99 47.08 15.57 31.34
CA ALA A 99 47.40 15.48 29.91
C ALA A 99 48.18 14.21 29.56
N ARG A 100 49.23 13.89 30.33
CA ARG A 100 50.05 12.68 30.11
C ARG A 100 49.31 11.38 30.39
N VAL A 101 48.40 11.37 31.36
CA VAL A 101 47.55 10.20 31.63
C VAL A 101 46.51 10.02 30.52
N LEU A 102 45.96 11.11 29.98
CA LEU A 102 44.99 11.06 28.88
C LEU A 102 45.63 10.57 27.57
N GLU A 103 46.83 11.04 27.22
CA GLU A 103 47.56 10.59 26.02
C GLU A 103 47.86 9.08 26.08
N ASN A 104 48.41 8.61 27.21
CA ASN A 104 48.73 7.20 27.40
C ASN A 104 47.48 6.30 27.48
N ALA A 105 46.37 6.81 28.01
CA ALA A 105 45.08 6.11 28.00
C ALA A 105 44.45 6.08 26.60
N GLY A 106 44.58 7.17 25.84
CA GLY A 106 44.10 7.30 24.46
C GLY A 106 44.76 6.30 23.51
N ASP A 107 46.09 6.13 23.60
CA ASP A 107 46.84 5.21 22.75
C ASP A 107 46.50 3.73 23.00
N ARG A 108 46.22 3.36 24.26
CA ARG A 108 45.82 1.98 24.61
C ARG A 108 44.38 1.66 24.19
N ILE A 109 43.49 2.64 24.24
CA ILE A 109 42.10 2.49 23.82
C ILE A 109 41.99 2.45 22.30
N SER A 110 42.74 3.31 21.59
CA SER A 110 42.75 3.35 20.12
C SER A 110 43.35 2.07 19.54
N ALA A 111 44.49 1.60 20.05
CA ALA A 111 45.14 0.38 19.55
C ALA A 111 44.27 -0.87 19.75
N ASN A 112 43.54 -0.97 20.86
CA ASN A 112 42.62 -2.08 21.11
C ASN A 112 41.34 -1.96 20.27
N ALA A 113 40.81 -0.74 20.08
CA ALA A 113 39.65 -0.50 19.23
C ALA A 113 39.95 -0.84 17.76
N VAL A 114 41.11 -0.43 17.23
CA VAL A 114 41.53 -0.75 15.86
C VAL A 114 41.70 -2.26 15.67
N ARG A 115 42.37 -2.95 16.60
CA ARG A 115 42.52 -4.43 16.53
C ARG A 115 41.18 -5.15 16.62
N MET A 116 40.23 -4.64 17.42
CA MET A 116 38.91 -5.24 17.56
C MET A 116 38.02 -4.96 16.34
N ILE A 117 38.18 -3.80 15.69
CA ILE A 117 37.53 -3.47 14.42
C ILE A 117 38.08 -4.35 13.30
N GLU A 118 39.39 -4.56 13.22
CA GLU A 118 40.04 -5.38 12.20
C GLU A 118 39.69 -6.87 12.37
N ALA A 119 39.70 -7.37 13.61
CA ALA A 119 39.26 -8.73 13.92
C ALA A 119 37.76 -8.97 13.61
N ARG A 120 36.90 -7.96 13.73
CA ARG A 120 35.48 -8.04 13.35
C ARG A 120 35.21 -7.73 11.88
N GLY A 121 36.10 -7.00 11.20
CA GLY A 121 36.00 -6.67 9.78
C GLY A 121 35.97 -7.92 8.91
N HIS A 122 36.78 -8.92 9.24
CA HIS A 122 36.78 -10.22 8.57
C HIS A 122 35.48 -11.03 8.74
N GLY A 123 34.72 -10.78 9.80
CA GLY A 123 33.37 -11.37 9.98
C GLY A 123 32.33 -10.66 9.13
N LEU A 124 32.43 -9.33 9.02
CA LEU A 124 31.55 -8.51 8.17
C LEU A 124 31.79 -8.76 6.68
N GLU A 125 33.03 -8.94 6.25
CA GLU A 125 33.38 -9.28 4.86
C GLU A 125 32.84 -10.65 4.45
N ARG A 126 32.93 -11.66 5.33
CA ARG A 126 32.32 -12.97 5.06
C ARG A 126 30.80 -12.89 5.02
N ALA A 127 30.18 -12.21 5.98
CA ALA A 127 28.73 -12.05 6.01
C ALA A 127 28.22 -11.26 4.79
N SER A 128 28.93 -10.21 4.37
CA SER A 128 28.58 -9.42 3.20
C SER A 128 28.83 -10.16 1.88
N ALA A 129 29.87 -10.99 1.78
CA ALA A 129 30.08 -11.88 0.63
C ALA A 129 28.96 -12.93 0.53
N GLU A 130 28.60 -13.57 1.64
CA GLU A 130 27.54 -14.58 1.69
C GLU A 130 26.17 -13.98 1.39
N LEU A 131 25.86 -12.79 1.92
CA LEU A 131 24.67 -12.01 1.57
C LEU A 131 24.69 -11.56 0.10
N GLY A 132 25.85 -11.17 -0.43
CA GLY A 132 26.02 -10.77 -1.82
C GLY A 132 25.72 -11.92 -2.80
N ASP A 133 26.18 -13.12 -2.48
CA ASP A 133 25.90 -14.32 -3.26
C ASP A 133 24.44 -14.78 -3.12
N TYR A 134 23.84 -14.65 -1.93
CA TYR A 134 22.41 -14.92 -1.72
C TYR A 134 21.50 -13.92 -2.47
N VAL A 135 21.84 -12.63 -2.47
CA VAL A 135 21.04 -11.60 -3.16
C VAL A 135 21.20 -11.70 -4.68
N LYS A 136 22.41 -11.98 -5.18
CA LYS A 136 22.64 -12.25 -6.60
C LYS A 136 21.89 -13.50 -7.05
N SER A 137 21.97 -14.59 -6.28
CA SER A 137 21.27 -15.84 -6.61
C SER A 137 19.74 -15.71 -6.52
N ALA A 138 19.21 -14.93 -5.57
CA ALA A 138 17.77 -14.68 -5.45
C ALA A 138 17.21 -13.84 -6.61
N ARG A 139 17.92 -12.77 -7.03
CA ARG A 139 17.52 -11.98 -8.21
C ARG A 139 17.60 -12.78 -9.50
N GLN A 140 18.63 -13.63 -9.63
CA GLN A 140 18.79 -14.49 -10.80
C GLN A 140 17.67 -15.53 -10.91
N ARG A 141 17.27 -16.15 -9.80
CA ARG A 141 16.19 -17.15 -9.76
C ARG A 141 14.86 -16.58 -10.26
N GLN A 142 14.46 -15.39 -9.84
CA GLN A 142 13.16 -14.83 -10.22
C GLN A 142 13.09 -14.47 -11.72
N GLN A 143 14.20 -14.02 -12.33
CA GLN A 143 14.26 -13.79 -13.77
C GLN A 143 14.29 -15.11 -14.55
N GLN A 144 15.04 -16.09 -14.05
CA GLN A 144 15.15 -17.41 -14.66
C GLN A 144 13.81 -18.14 -14.64
N ASP A 145 13.08 -18.11 -13.52
CA ASP A 145 11.74 -18.72 -13.40
C ASP A 145 10.75 -18.09 -14.36
N ARG A 146 10.77 -16.75 -14.50
CA ARG A 146 9.89 -16.07 -15.48
C ARG A 146 10.23 -16.45 -16.91
N TRP A 147 11.52 -16.62 -17.23
CA TRP A 147 11.94 -17.02 -18.57
C TRP A 147 11.57 -18.47 -18.87
N VAL A 148 11.82 -19.39 -17.93
CA VAL A 148 11.43 -20.81 -18.05
C VAL A 148 9.91 -20.94 -18.14
N PHE A 149 9.17 -20.21 -17.31
CA PHE A 149 7.71 -20.17 -17.39
C PHE A 149 7.22 -19.62 -18.73
N GLY A 150 7.83 -18.53 -19.21
CA GLY A 150 7.53 -17.94 -20.52
C GLY A 150 7.76 -18.93 -21.67
N VAL A 151 8.91 -19.62 -21.69
CA VAL A 151 9.22 -20.67 -22.67
C VAL A 151 8.24 -21.83 -22.57
N GLY A 152 7.87 -22.24 -21.36
CA GLY A 152 6.88 -23.29 -21.12
C GLY A 152 5.50 -22.94 -21.68
N VAL A 153 5.01 -21.73 -21.41
CA VAL A 153 3.73 -21.23 -21.92
C VAL A 153 3.74 -21.12 -23.45
N VAL A 154 4.80 -20.56 -24.04
CA VAL A 154 4.94 -20.45 -25.50
C VAL A 154 5.00 -21.84 -26.15
N GLY A 155 5.78 -22.77 -25.57
CA GLY A 155 5.86 -24.14 -26.06
C GLY A 155 4.51 -24.86 -26.03
N LEU A 156 3.72 -24.67 -24.97
CA LEU A 156 2.36 -25.22 -24.88
C LEU A 156 1.45 -24.64 -25.97
N VAL A 157 1.44 -23.32 -26.14
CA VAL A 157 0.61 -22.66 -27.16
C VAL A 157 0.98 -23.13 -28.56
N VAL A 158 2.28 -23.18 -28.88
CA VAL A 158 2.76 -23.67 -30.18
C VAL A 158 2.42 -25.15 -30.36
N GLY A 159 2.56 -25.98 -29.33
CA GLY A 159 2.20 -27.39 -29.36
C GLY A 159 0.72 -27.62 -29.65
N VAL A 160 -0.18 -26.87 -28.99
CA VAL A 160 -1.63 -26.92 -29.24
C VAL A 160 -1.98 -26.43 -30.64
N LEU A 161 -1.33 -25.36 -31.11
CA LEU A 161 -1.54 -24.87 -32.47
C LEU A 161 -1.10 -25.90 -33.51
N LEU A 162 0.06 -26.53 -33.31
CA LEU A 162 0.52 -27.60 -34.19
C LEU A 162 -0.44 -28.78 -34.18
N THR A 163 -0.91 -29.28 -33.04
CA THR A 163 -1.83 -30.43 -33.04
C THR A 163 -3.16 -30.14 -33.73
N LEU A 164 -3.66 -28.88 -33.67
CA LEU A 164 -4.92 -28.50 -34.31
C LEU A 164 -4.81 -28.14 -35.80
N PHE A 165 -3.68 -27.56 -36.23
CA PHE A 165 -3.51 -27.07 -37.59
C PHE A 165 -2.64 -27.97 -38.48
N LEU A 166 -1.71 -28.74 -37.92
CA LEU A 166 -0.83 -29.62 -38.68
C LEU A 166 -1.60 -30.68 -39.50
N PRO A 167 -2.70 -31.29 -39.00
CA PRO A 167 -3.51 -32.22 -39.81
C PRO A 167 -4.20 -31.55 -41.01
N ARG A 168 -4.35 -30.22 -41.01
CA ARG A 168 -5.02 -29.48 -42.09
C ARG A 168 -4.07 -28.98 -43.18
N LEU A 169 -2.77 -28.90 -42.88
CA LEU A 169 -1.75 -28.33 -43.77
C LEU A 169 -0.89 -29.41 -44.45
N LEU A 170 -0.89 -30.64 -43.93
CA LEU A 170 -0.18 -31.75 -44.54
C LEU A 170 -1.05 -32.44 -45.62
N PRO A 171 -0.49 -32.73 -46.81
CA PRO A 171 -1.17 -33.56 -47.80
C PRO A 171 -1.44 -34.94 -47.19
N GLY A 172 -2.68 -35.43 -47.31
CA GLY A 172 -3.21 -36.57 -46.56
C GLY A 172 -2.41 -37.88 -46.65
N SER A 173 -1.46 -38.03 -47.59
CA SER A 173 -0.58 -39.19 -47.67
C SER A 173 0.40 -39.31 -46.50
N ILE A 174 0.88 -38.19 -45.93
CA ILE A 174 1.87 -38.18 -44.84
C ILE A 174 1.18 -38.39 -43.48
N ASP A 175 -0.01 -37.81 -43.31
CA ASP A 175 -0.84 -37.95 -42.11
C ASP A 175 -1.30 -39.40 -41.91
N MET A 176 -1.66 -40.10 -43.01
CA MET A 176 -2.11 -41.50 -42.92
C MET A 176 -0.99 -42.49 -42.61
N ALA A 177 0.26 -42.21 -42.98
CA ALA A 177 1.39 -43.08 -42.66
C ALA A 177 1.83 -42.92 -41.20
N ILE A 178 1.87 -41.69 -40.69
CA ILE A 178 2.26 -41.39 -39.31
C ILE A 178 1.13 -41.74 -38.32
N ALA A 179 -0.13 -41.52 -38.69
CA ALA A 179 -1.27 -41.97 -37.87
C ALA A 179 -1.42 -43.49 -37.86
N ALA A 180 -1.14 -44.19 -38.97
CA ALA A 180 -1.20 -45.66 -39.00
C ALA A 180 -0.13 -46.32 -38.13
N THR A 181 1.08 -45.76 -38.07
CA THR A 181 2.17 -46.27 -37.21
C THR A 181 1.95 -45.92 -35.74
N ALA A 182 1.41 -44.73 -35.42
CA ALA A 182 1.10 -44.33 -34.05
C ALA A 182 -0.13 -45.03 -33.47
N MET A 183 -1.14 -45.34 -34.30
CA MET A 183 -2.38 -45.93 -33.81
C MET A 183 -2.35 -47.46 -33.72
N ASN A 184 -1.43 -48.18 -34.39
CA ASN A 184 -1.23 -49.64 -34.35
C ASN A 184 -2.53 -50.50 -34.15
N ALA A 185 -3.66 -50.00 -34.66
CA ALA A 185 -5.01 -50.51 -34.49
C ALA A 185 -5.85 -49.91 -35.63
N ASP A 186 -5.63 -50.49 -36.80
CA ASP A 186 -6.46 -50.50 -37.99
C ASP A 186 -7.34 -49.25 -38.25
N ARG A 187 -6.93 -48.43 -39.22
CA ARG A 187 -7.76 -47.36 -39.80
C ARG A 187 -9.17 -47.83 -40.16
N TRP A 188 -9.30 -49.13 -40.46
CA TRP A 188 -10.56 -49.82 -40.64
C TRP A 188 -11.46 -49.82 -39.40
N ASN A 189 -10.93 -50.17 -38.22
CA ASN A 189 -11.65 -50.19 -36.94
C ASN A 189 -12.10 -48.78 -36.51
N ALA A 190 -11.28 -47.78 -36.78
CA ALA A 190 -11.63 -46.37 -36.58
C ALA A 190 -12.80 -45.95 -37.50
N GLY A 191 -12.75 -46.35 -38.78
CA GLY A 191 -13.84 -46.14 -39.73
C GLY A 191 -15.15 -46.81 -39.29
N ILE A 192 -15.08 -48.05 -38.81
CA ILE A 192 -16.23 -48.77 -38.24
C ILE A 192 -16.83 -48.01 -37.05
N SER A 193 -15.98 -47.60 -36.10
CA SER A 193 -16.42 -46.87 -34.91
C SER A 193 -17.10 -45.53 -35.25
N LEU A 194 -16.60 -44.84 -36.28
CA LEU A 194 -17.18 -43.59 -36.76
C LEU A 194 -18.53 -43.83 -37.48
N MET A 195 -18.63 -44.86 -38.32
CA MET A 195 -19.87 -45.20 -39.00
C MET A 195 -20.96 -45.65 -38.02
N GLN A 196 -20.58 -46.44 -37.00
CA GLN A 196 -21.48 -46.90 -35.96
C GLN A 196 -21.98 -45.74 -35.08
N SER A 197 -21.10 -44.81 -34.72
CA SER A 197 -21.48 -43.65 -33.90
C SER A 197 -22.29 -42.61 -34.68
N GLY A 198 -21.98 -42.36 -35.95
CA GLY A 198 -22.71 -41.41 -36.80
C GLY A 198 -24.14 -41.85 -37.13
N SER A 199 -24.38 -43.15 -37.34
CA SER A 199 -25.74 -43.68 -37.49
C SER A 199 -25.81 -45.19 -37.22
N PRO A 200 -26.25 -45.62 -36.02
CA PRO A 200 -26.39 -47.03 -35.69
C PRO A 200 -27.37 -47.77 -36.62
N GLY A 201 -28.39 -47.09 -37.12
CA GLY A 201 -29.37 -47.64 -38.06
C GLY A 201 -28.76 -47.95 -39.42
N ARG A 202 -28.03 -46.99 -40.01
CA ARG A 202 -27.36 -47.19 -41.30
C ARG A 202 -26.24 -48.22 -41.21
N TRP A 203 -25.52 -48.26 -40.09
CA TRP A 203 -24.52 -49.28 -39.83
C TRP A 203 -25.14 -50.69 -39.83
N ARG A 204 -26.27 -50.89 -39.15
CA ARG A 204 -26.99 -52.18 -39.17
C ARG A 204 -27.46 -52.57 -40.57
N SER A 205 -27.97 -51.63 -41.37
CA SER A 205 -28.35 -51.94 -42.75
C SER A 205 -27.17 -52.32 -43.64
N LEU A 206 -26.01 -51.67 -43.45
CA LEU A 206 -24.79 -52.01 -44.18
C LEU A 206 -24.28 -53.41 -43.82
N MET A 207 -24.26 -53.73 -42.52
CA MET A 207 -23.90 -55.07 -42.05
C MET A 207 -24.85 -56.14 -42.56
N ALA A 208 -26.17 -55.89 -42.56
CA ALA A 208 -27.15 -56.82 -43.12
C ALA A 208 -26.94 -57.06 -44.63
N ALA A 209 -26.65 -56.00 -45.40
CA ALA A 209 -26.32 -56.15 -46.82
C ALA A 209 -25.01 -56.93 -47.03
N ASN A 210 -24.00 -56.68 -46.19
CA ASN A 210 -22.74 -57.41 -46.22
C ASN A 210 -22.91 -58.89 -45.87
N ASP A 211 -23.75 -59.21 -44.88
CA ASP A 211 -24.06 -60.60 -44.51
C ASP A 211 -24.73 -61.35 -45.68
N ILE A 212 -25.70 -60.72 -46.37
CA ILE A 212 -26.31 -61.30 -47.57
C ILE A 212 -25.25 -61.52 -48.67
N ALA A 213 -24.37 -60.55 -48.91
CA ALA A 213 -23.33 -60.69 -49.92
C ALA A 213 -22.34 -61.81 -49.57
N ARG A 214 -21.96 -61.94 -48.30
CA ARG A 214 -21.06 -62.98 -47.79
C ARG A 214 -21.70 -64.36 -47.90
N ASP A 215 -22.97 -64.50 -47.51
CA ASP A 215 -23.70 -65.76 -47.60
C ASP A 215 -23.92 -66.21 -49.06
N ASN A 216 -23.88 -65.26 -50.00
CA ASN A 216 -24.01 -65.51 -51.44
C ASN A 216 -22.69 -65.39 -52.22
N GLN A 217 -21.54 -65.36 -51.53
CA GLN A 217 -20.25 -65.02 -52.14
C GLN A 217 -19.94 -65.86 -53.38
N ALA A 218 -20.13 -67.18 -53.33
CA ALA A 218 -19.87 -68.06 -54.47
C ALA A 218 -20.77 -67.74 -55.69
N ALA A 219 -22.06 -67.49 -55.46
CA ALA A 219 -23.02 -67.18 -56.52
C ALA A 219 -22.74 -65.79 -57.13
N LEU A 220 -22.39 -64.81 -56.30
CA LEU A 220 -22.04 -63.45 -56.74
C LEU A 220 -20.72 -63.44 -57.53
N THR A 221 -19.69 -64.19 -57.11
CA THR A 221 -18.43 -64.28 -57.85
C THR A 221 -18.64 -64.91 -59.23
N ALA A 222 -19.35 -66.05 -59.30
CA ALA A 222 -19.63 -66.70 -60.58
C ALA A 222 -20.47 -65.79 -61.52
N CYS A 223 -21.44 -65.06 -60.95
CA CYS A 223 -22.23 -64.07 -61.67
C CYS A 223 -21.37 -62.93 -62.23
N ALA A 224 -20.47 -62.37 -61.41
CA ALA A 224 -19.56 -61.31 -61.82
C ALA A 224 -18.62 -61.77 -62.94
N GLU A 225 -18.09 -62.99 -62.86
CA GLU A 225 -17.28 -63.57 -63.92
C GLU A 225 -18.07 -63.78 -65.22
N ALA A 226 -19.31 -64.25 -65.14
CA ALA A 226 -20.17 -64.40 -66.31
C ALA A 226 -20.49 -63.04 -66.95
N ALA A 227 -20.77 -62.02 -66.14
CA ALA A 227 -20.98 -60.65 -66.61
C ALA A 227 -19.73 -60.08 -67.29
N ALA A 228 -18.55 -60.30 -66.70
CA ALA A 228 -17.28 -59.88 -67.28
C ALA A 228 -16.98 -60.58 -68.62
N LYS A 229 -17.25 -61.88 -68.73
CA LYS A 229 -17.09 -62.66 -69.97
C LYS A 229 -18.07 -62.22 -71.06
N ALA A 230 -19.32 -61.97 -70.69
CA ALA A 230 -20.37 -61.53 -71.61
C ALA A 230 -20.29 -60.03 -71.97
N LYS A 231 -19.55 -59.24 -71.19
CA LYS A 231 -19.48 -57.77 -71.26
C LYS A 231 -20.87 -57.11 -71.23
N LYS A 232 -21.80 -57.71 -70.50
CA LYS A 232 -23.19 -57.29 -70.38
C LYS A 232 -23.68 -57.57 -68.96
N ASP A 233 -24.54 -56.72 -68.45
CA ASP A 233 -25.17 -56.88 -67.15
C ASP A 233 -25.89 -58.23 -67.06
N GLN A 234 -25.73 -58.92 -65.92
CA GLN A 234 -26.34 -60.22 -65.67
C GLN A 234 -27.31 -60.13 -64.50
N SER A 235 -28.48 -60.74 -64.67
CA SER A 235 -29.42 -60.95 -63.57
C SER A 235 -29.06 -62.24 -62.86
N CYS A 236 -28.83 -62.17 -61.54
CA CYS A 236 -28.40 -63.31 -60.74
C CYS A 236 -29.30 -63.48 -59.52
N THR A 237 -29.58 -64.73 -59.19
CA THR A 237 -30.45 -65.07 -58.06
C THR A 237 -29.61 -65.16 -56.80
N ILE A 238 -29.94 -64.34 -55.80
CA ILE A 238 -29.37 -64.43 -54.46
C ILE A 238 -30.34 -65.17 -53.54
N LYS A 239 -29.79 -65.87 -52.56
CA LYS A 239 -30.52 -66.52 -51.48
C LYS A 239 -30.53 -65.61 -50.26
N VAL A 240 -31.71 -65.16 -49.85
CA VAL A 240 -31.90 -64.41 -48.61
C VAL A 240 -32.38 -65.38 -47.54
N ALA A 241 -31.58 -65.57 -46.50
CA ALA A 241 -31.96 -66.43 -45.38
C ALA A 241 -33.05 -65.75 -44.52
N VAL A 242 -33.98 -66.54 -44.01
CA VAL A 242 -35.01 -66.05 -43.07
C VAL A 242 -34.32 -65.65 -41.76
N PRO A 243 -34.62 -64.46 -41.19
CA PRO A 243 -34.02 -64.04 -39.93
C PRO A 243 -34.33 -65.04 -38.81
N LYS A 244 -33.31 -65.46 -38.07
CA LYS A 244 -33.43 -66.36 -36.91
C LYS A 244 -33.84 -65.60 -35.65
N ASN A 245 -34.93 -64.84 -35.71
CA ASN A 245 -35.88 -64.50 -34.62
C ASN A 245 -36.81 -63.35 -35.07
N PRO A 246 -38.08 -63.35 -34.61
CA PRO A 246 -39.03 -62.25 -34.82
C PRO A 246 -38.69 -61.00 -34.00
#